data_AF-A0A0P4WGI5-F1
#
_entry.id   AF-A0A0P4WGI5-F1
#
_cell.length_a   1.000
_cell.length_b   1.000
_cell.length_c   1.000
_cell.angle_alpha   90.00
_cell.angle_beta   90.00
_cell.angle_gamma   90.00
#
_symmetry.space_group_name_H-M   'P 1'
#
loop_
_entity.id
_entity.type
_entity.pdbx_description
1 polymer ?
#
loop_
_entity_poly.entity_id
_entity_poly.type
_entity_poly.pdbx_seq_one_letter_code
_entity_poly.pdbx_strand_id
1 'polypeptide(L)'
;MQMMVHMEDRYGQLIAINGMAKTLGLMRRQSKICDCRPLEINNKVIDLASSLGCKLIMRSAHLRLAELYRILNDEQNDGLQERLAACLAEEMELICGVCQERYGDQGGNSLEALPCSHIFHSKCVRDLMASSDRKKKKRICPDCRKSLNSRLMLICYDELKSACNDGRVPSFPRYHPSPCSDDQPL
;
A
#
# COMPACT_ATOMS: atom_id res chain seq x y z
N MET A 1 14.09 -22.08 -4.26
CA MET A 1 13.03 -21.67 -5.21
C MET A 1 12.27 -22.87 -5.80
N GLN A 2 12.93 -24.00 -6.07
CA GLN A 2 12.27 -25.24 -6.56
C GLN A 2 11.16 -25.79 -5.64
N MET A 3 11.27 -25.66 -4.32
CA MET A 3 10.21 -26.12 -3.40
C MET A 3 8.89 -25.34 -3.54
N MET A 4 8.91 -24.03 -3.81
CA MET A 4 7.68 -23.24 -4.01
C MET A 4 6.99 -23.60 -5.32
N VAL A 5 7.77 -23.91 -6.36
CA VAL A 5 7.26 -24.39 -7.66
C VAL A 5 6.59 -25.75 -7.48
N HIS A 6 7.16 -26.63 -6.66
CA HIS A 6 6.60 -27.95 -6.35
C HIS A 6 5.33 -27.89 -5.49
N MET A 7 5.10 -26.80 -4.75
CA MET A 7 3.89 -26.59 -3.95
C MET A 7 2.84 -25.73 -4.66
N GLU A 8 3.09 -25.33 -5.91
CA GLU A 8 2.24 -24.41 -6.70
C GLU A 8 1.93 -23.07 -6.00
N ASP A 9 2.73 -22.68 -5.00
CA ASP A 9 2.55 -21.42 -4.27
C ASP A 9 3.15 -20.25 -5.07
N ARG A 10 2.37 -19.78 -6.04
CA ARG A 10 2.74 -18.66 -6.91
C ARG A 10 2.81 -17.33 -6.16
N TYR A 11 2.01 -17.14 -5.13
CA TYR A 11 2.05 -15.91 -4.34
C TYR A 11 3.28 -15.86 -3.43
N GLY A 12 3.61 -16.95 -2.73
CA GLY A 12 4.84 -17.06 -1.97
C GLY A 12 6.08 -16.92 -2.86
N GLN A 13 6.04 -17.49 -4.07
CA GLN A 13 7.06 -17.26 -5.09
C GLN A 13 7.18 -15.76 -5.44
N LEU A 14 6.06 -15.07 -5.68
CA LEU A 14 6.06 -13.63 -5.98
C LEU A 14 6.70 -12.82 -4.86
N ILE A 15 6.32 -13.07 -3.60
CA ILE A 15 6.87 -12.36 -2.44
C ILE A 15 8.39 -12.58 -2.34
N ALA A 16 8.85 -13.82 -2.53
CA ALA A 16 10.28 -14.14 -2.50
C ALA A 16 11.06 -13.45 -3.63
N ILE A 17 10.57 -13.48 -4.87
CA ILE A 17 11.22 -12.80 -6.00
C ILE A 17 11.19 -11.28 -5.79
N ASN A 18 10.07 -10.72 -5.32
CA ASN A 18 9.97 -9.30 -5.04
C ASN A 18 10.97 -8.85 -3.98
N GLY A 19 11.16 -9.64 -2.91
CA GLY A 19 12.20 -9.42 -1.92
C GLY A 19 13.60 -9.46 -2.53
N MET A 20 13.90 -10.48 -3.35
CA MET A 20 15.18 -10.60 -4.07
C MET A 20 15.45 -9.37 -4.95
N ALA A 21 14.46 -8.91 -5.73
CA ALA A 21 14.58 -7.72 -6.57
C ALA A 21 14.98 -6.46 -5.77
N LYS A 22 14.45 -6.29 -4.55
CA LYS A 22 14.84 -5.17 -3.66
C LYS A 22 16.30 -5.29 -3.23
N THR A 23 16.71 -6.48 -2.78
CA THR A 23 18.09 -6.72 -2.34
C THR A 23 19.09 -6.53 -3.48
N LEU A 24 18.77 -6.97 -4.70
CA LEU A 24 19.62 -6.78 -5.86
C LEU A 24 19.82 -5.29 -6.20
N GLY A 25 18.79 -4.46 -6.05
CA GLY A 25 18.92 -3.01 -6.18
C GLY A 25 19.94 -2.42 -5.20
N LEU A 26 19.94 -2.89 -3.95
CA LEU A 26 20.93 -2.48 -2.93
C LEU A 26 22.34 -2.98 -3.25
N MET A 27 22.47 -4.23 -3.72
CA MET A 27 23.76 -4.81 -4.10
C MET A 27 24.37 -4.13 -5.34
N ARG A 28 23.54 -3.72 -6.30
CA ARG A 28 23.96 -2.93 -7.46
C ARG A 28 24.56 -1.59 -7.03
N ARG A 29 23.94 -0.89 -6.07
CA ARG A 29 24.49 0.37 -5.52
C ARG A 29 25.89 0.21 -4.90
N GLN A 30 26.25 -1.02 -4.50
CA GLN A 30 27.59 -1.37 -4.01
C GLN A 30 28.51 -1.90 -5.12
N SER A 31 28.09 -1.82 -6.39
CA SER A 31 28.81 -2.31 -7.58
C SER A 31 29.22 -3.79 -7.52
N LYS A 32 28.44 -4.63 -6.81
CA LYS A 32 28.76 -6.06 -6.60
C LYS A 32 28.23 -7.00 -7.69
N ILE A 33 27.38 -6.52 -8.59
CA ILE A 33 26.67 -7.34 -9.58
C ILE A 33 26.52 -6.57 -10.90
N CYS A 34 26.27 -7.29 -12.02
CA CYS A 34 25.90 -6.64 -13.28
C CYS A 34 24.59 -5.85 -13.13
N ASP A 35 24.43 -4.80 -13.94
CA ASP A 35 23.17 -4.06 -14.07
C ASP A 35 22.03 -4.92 -14.66
N CYS A 36 22.39 -5.98 -15.39
CA CYS A 36 21.47 -6.88 -16.06
C CYS A 36 20.57 -7.67 -15.09
N ARG A 37 21.10 -8.03 -13.92
CA ARG A 37 20.42 -8.93 -12.98
C ARG A 37 19.26 -8.25 -12.25
N PRO A 38 19.39 -7.02 -11.72
CA PRO A 38 18.25 -6.26 -11.21
C PRO A 38 17.13 -6.07 -12.24
N LEU A 39 17.46 -5.78 -13.49
CA LEU A 39 16.47 -5.60 -14.57
C LEU A 39 15.69 -6.89 -14.84
N GLU A 40 16.40 -8.01 -15.02
CA GLU A 40 15.81 -9.32 -15.28
C GLU A 40 14.84 -9.74 -14.16
N ILE A 41 15.25 -9.60 -12.89
CA ILE A 41 14.43 -10.03 -11.77
C ILE A 41 13.21 -9.12 -11.58
N ASN A 42 13.32 -7.79 -11.79
CA ASN A 42 12.15 -6.92 -11.70
C ASN A 42 11.12 -7.20 -12.81
N ASN A 43 11.55 -7.50 -14.04
CA ASN A 43 10.62 -7.93 -15.10
C ASN A 43 9.90 -9.23 -14.72
N LYS A 44 10.62 -10.22 -14.17
CA LYS A 44 10.01 -11.45 -13.63
C LYS A 44 9.00 -11.19 -12.51
N VAL A 45 9.25 -10.19 -11.66
CA VAL A 45 8.26 -9.76 -10.64
C VAL A 45 7.01 -9.21 -11.31
N ILE A 46 7.15 -8.39 -12.34
CA ILE A 46 6.01 -7.81 -13.07
C ILE A 46 5.20 -8.91 -13.75
N ASP A 47 5.83 -9.84 -14.45
CA ASP A 47 5.14 -10.94 -15.15
C ASP A 47 4.32 -11.78 -14.17
N LEU A 48 4.94 -12.20 -13.07
CA LEU A 48 4.28 -13.01 -12.06
C LEU A 48 3.20 -12.22 -11.32
N ALA A 49 3.46 -10.96 -10.96
CA ALA A 49 2.48 -10.10 -10.31
C ALA A 49 1.28 -9.80 -11.22
N SER A 50 1.50 -9.60 -12.52
CA SER A 50 0.44 -9.41 -13.52
C SER A 50 -0.45 -10.63 -13.60
N SER A 51 0.15 -11.83 -13.64
CA SER A 51 -0.60 -13.09 -13.69
C SER A 51 -1.43 -13.37 -12.42
N LEU A 52 -1.10 -12.71 -11.30
CA LEU A 52 -1.78 -12.84 -10.01
C LEU A 52 -2.66 -11.62 -9.68
N GLY A 53 -2.71 -10.59 -10.53
CA GLY A 53 -3.43 -9.34 -10.26
C GLY A 53 -2.85 -8.49 -9.12
N CYS A 54 -1.57 -8.68 -8.77
CA CYS A 54 -0.91 -8.01 -7.64
C CYS A 54 -0.42 -6.58 -8.01
N LYS A 55 -1.37 -5.68 -8.30
CA LYS A 55 -1.11 -4.32 -8.85
C LYS A 55 -0.15 -3.45 -8.01
N LEU A 56 -0.19 -3.53 -6.68
CA LEU A 56 0.74 -2.80 -5.80
C LEU A 56 2.21 -3.27 -5.97
N ILE A 57 2.41 -4.58 -6.15
CA ILE A 57 3.74 -5.14 -6.38
C ILE A 57 4.21 -4.79 -7.79
N MET A 58 3.33 -4.84 -8.79
CA MET A 58 3.61 -4.40 -10.16
C MET A 58 4.10 -2.94 -10.17
N ARG A 59 3.33 -2.03 -9.56
CA ARG A 59 3.68 -0.60 -9.47
C ARG A 59 5.04 -0.41 -8.82
N SER A 60 5.28 -1.10 -7.71
CA SER A 60 6.56 -1.03 -7.00
C SER A 60 7.74 -1.58 -7.81
N ALA A 61 7.52 -2.55 -8.70
CA ALA A 61 8.53 -3.06 -9.61
C ALA A 61 8.81 -2.09 -10.76
N HIS A 62 7.78 -1.48 -11.36
CA HIS A 62 7.93 -0.43 -12.37
C HIS A 62 8.72 0.77 -11.84
N LEU A 63 8.40 1.27 -10.64
CA LEU A 63 9.17 2.37 -10.02
C LEU A 63 10.64 2.01 -9.76
N ARG A 64 10.93 0.75 -9.42
CA ARG A 64 12.32 0.28 -9.29
C ARG A 64 13.01 0.20 -10.64
N LEU A 65 12.33 -0.26 -11.69
CA LEU A 65 12.88 -0.29 -13.05
C LEU A 65 13.17 1.12 -13.57
N ALA A 66 12.25 2.07 -13.37
CA ALA A 66 12.44 3.47 -13.73
C ALA A 66 13.75 4.02 -13.14
N GLU A 67 13.94 3.85 -11.83
CA GLU A 67 15.19 4.23 -11.15
C GLU A 67 16.42 3.50 -11.71
N LEU A 68 16.31 2.21 -12.03
CA LEU A 68 17.43 1.47 -12.60
C LEU A 68 17.82 2.00 -14.00
N TYR A 69 16.83 2.27 -14.86
CA TYR A 69 17.02 2.82 -16.21
C TYR A 69 17.56 4.25 -16.18
N ARG A 70 17.10 5.07 -15.22
CA ARG A 70 17.65 6.41 -14.97
C ARG A 70 19.14 6.39 -14.69
N ILE A 71 19.58 5.49 -13.81
CA ILE A 71 21.00 5.32 -13.49
C ILE A 71 21.79 4.83 -14.73
N LEU A 72 21.15 4.08 -15.62
CA LEU A 72 21.75 3.62 -16.89
C LEU A 72 21.70 4.67 -18.00
N ASN A 73 21.12 5.85 -17.76
CA ASN A 73 20.85 6.90 -18.75
C ASN A 73 19.99 6.41 -19.93
N ASP A 74 19.07 5.48 -19.67
CA ASP A 74 18.06 5.03 -20.63
C ASP A 74 16.74 5.76 -20.36
N GLU A 75 16.67 7.03 -20.80
CA GLU A 75 15.53 7.92 -20.54
C GLU A 75 14.21 7.41 -21.13
N GLN A 76 14.29 6.69 -22.26
CA GLN A 76 13.10 6.13 -22.92
C GLN A 76 12.46 5.07 -22.03
N ASN A 77 13.26 4.14 -21.51
CA ASN A 77 12.74 3.11 -20.62
C ASN A 77 12.40 3.67 -19.23
N ASP A 78 13.15 4.64 -18.69
CA ASP A 78 12.77 5.33 -17.45
C ASP A 78 11.34 5.89 -17.54
N GLY A 79 11.10 6.75 -18.54
CA GLY A 79 9.78 7.37 -18.74
C GLY A 79 8.66 6.36 -19.02
N LEU A 80 8.94 5.26 -19.74
CA LEU A 80 7.96 4.19 -19.93
C LEU A 80 7.55 3.55 -18.61
N GLN A 81 8.51 3.22 -17.76
CA GLN A 81 8.27 2.55 -16.48
C GLN A 81 7.54 3.48 -15.50
N GLU A 82 7.87 4.78 -15.47
CA GLU A 82 7.13 5.77 -14.69
C GLU A 82 5.66 5.88 -15.12
N ARG A 83 5.41 5.90 -16.43
CA ARG A 83 4.03 5.94 -16.97
C ARG A 83 3.24 4.69 -16.59
N LEU A 84 3.83 3.50 -16.69
CA LEU A 84 3.18 2.25 -16.28
C LEU A 84 2.86 2.24 -14.78
N ALA A 85 3.77 2.75 -13.94
CA ALA A 85 3.53 2.91 -12.51
C ALA A 85 2.42 3.93 -12.20
N ALA A 86 2.30 5.00 -13.00
CA ALA A 86 1.25 5.99 -12.88
C ALA A 86 -0.13 5.41 -13.25
N CYS A 87 -0.24 4.70 -14.38
CA CYS A 87 -1.49 4.01 -14.77
C CYS A 87 -1.97 3.05 -13.68
N LEU A 88 -1.06 2.26 -13.09
CA LEU A 88 -1.41 1.37 -11.98
C LEU A 88 -1.89 2.12 -10.73
N ALA A 89 -1.33 3.29 -10.43
CA ALA A 89 -1.80 4.12 -9.32
C ALA A 89 -3.22 4.65 -9.56
N GLU A 90 -3.51 5.04 -10.80
CA GLU A 90 -4.83 5.51 -11.23
C GLU A 90 -5.86 4.37 -11.16
N GLU A 91 -5.53 3.19 -11.69
CA GLU A 91 -6.40 2.00 -11.63
C GLU A 91 -6.72 1.53 -10.21
N MET A 92 -5.83 1.81 -9.25
CA MET A 92 -6.02 1.47 -7.83
C MET A 92 -6.57 2.64 -7.02
N GLU A 93 -6.87 3.78 -7.66
CA GLU A 93 -7.39 4.99 -7.01
C GLU A 93 -6.53 5.41 -5.79
N LEU A 94 -5.20 5.37 -5.94
CA LEU A 94 -4.24 5.70 -4.86
C LEU A 94 -4.13 7.21 -4.61
N ILE A 95 -5.27 7.89 -4.47
CA ILE A 95 -5.41 9.34 -4.35
C ILE A 95 -6.27 9.67 -3.14
N CYS A 96 -5.86 10.67 -2.37
CA CYS A 96 -6.61 11.16 -1.22
C CYS A 96 -7.84 11.97 -1.67
N GLY A 97 -9.05 11.55 -1.29
CA GLY A 97 -10.29 12.25 -1.65
C GLY A 97 -10.42 13.69 -1.12
N VAL A 98 -9.57 14.11 -0.18
CA VAL A 98 -9.57 15.49 0.37
C VAL A 98 -8.67 16.43 -0.44
N CYS A 99 -7.41 16.07 -0.63
CA CYS A 99 -6.42 16.95 -1.28
C CYS A 99 -6.12 16.59 -2.74
N GLN A 100 -6.64 15.46 -3.24
CA GLN A 100 -6.42 14.94 -4.59
C GLN A 100 -4.95 14.62 -4.90
N GLU A 101 -4.11 14.50 -3.88
CA GLU A 101 -2.71 14.09 -4.00
C GLU A 101 -2.58 12.57 -3.81
N ARG A 102 -1.56 11.99 -4.44
CA ARG A 102 -1.27 10.55 -4.38
C ARG A 102 -0.78 10.12 -2.99
N TYR A 103 -1.12 8.89 -2.62
CA TYR A 103 -0.58 8.27 -1.42
C TYR A 103 0.92 7.97 -1.57
N GLY A 104 1.70 8.35 -0.57
CA GLY A 104 3.13 7.98 -0.47
C GLY A 104 4.11 8.87 -1.24
N ASP A 105 3.66 9.92 -1.94
CA ASP A 105 4.55 10.83 -2.69
C ASP A 105 5.31 11.82 -1.78
N GLN A 106 4.83 12.07 -0.56
CA GLN A 106 5.45 12.98 0.40
C GLN A 106 5.84 12.23 1.68
N GLY A 107 7.13 12.26 2.03
CA GLY A 107 7.62 11.77 3.31
C GLY A 107 6.93 12.53 4.46
N GLY A 108 6.17 11.82 5.29
CA GLY A 108 5.39 12.40 6.39
C GLY A 108 3.88 12.43 6.17
N ASN A 109 3.37 12.08 4.99
CA ASN A 109 1.94 11.88 4.75
C ASN A 109 1.51 10.45 5.13
N SER A 110 1.51 10.16 6.43
CA SER A 110 0.90 8.92 6.95
C SER A 110 -0.55 8.80 6.49
N LEU A 111 -1.02 7.56 6.36
CA LEU A 111 -2.40 7.27 6.01
C LEU A 111 -3.20 7.00 7.27
N GLU A 112 -4.46 7.42 7.24
CA GLU A 112 -5.41 7.25 8.33
C GLU A 112 -6.75 6.81 7.76
N ALA A 113 -7.31 5.76 8.35
CA ALA A 113 -8.62 5.26 7.98
C ALA A 113 -9.69 5.91 8.86
N LEU A 114 -10.70 6.51 8.23
CA LEU A 114 -11.90 6.96 8.94
C LEU A 114 -12.69 5.76 9.47
N PRO A 115 -13.64 5.94 10.41
CA PRO A 115 -14.51 4.86 10.90
C PRO A 115 -15.32 4.14 9.80
N CYS A 116 -15.45 4.75 8.62
CA CYS A 116 -16.09 4.17 7.44
C CYS A 116 -15.11 3.41 6.51
N SER A 117 -13.89 3.15 6.97
CA SER A 117 -12.80 2.45 6.27
C SER A 117 -12.22 3.14 5.02
N HIS A 118 -12.67 4.36 4.71
CA HIS A 118 -12.02 5.18 3.68
C HIS A 118 -10.71 5.74 4.22
N ILE A 119 -9.68 5.68 3.38
CA ILE A 119 -8.30 6.03 3.73
C ILE A 119 -8.03 7.44 3.21
N PHE A 120 -7.36 8.27 4.02
CA PHE A 120 -6.91 9.61 3.64
C PHE A 120 -5.53 9.87 4.24
N HIS A 121 -4.89 10.98 3.87
CA HIS A 121 -3.73 11.45 4.61
C HIS A 121 -4.13 11.84 6.05
N SER A 122 -3.34 11.48 7.06
CA SER A 122 -3.61 11.83 8.46
C SER A 122 -3.75 13.35 8.67
N LYS A 123 -2.99 14.15 7.90
CA LYS A 123 -3.15 15.62 7.90
C LYS A 123 -4.54 16.04 7.40
N CYS A 124 -4.99 15.46 6.29
CA CYS A 124 -6.32 15.72 5.75
C CYS A 124 -7.44 15.31 6.72
N VAL A 125 -7.28 14.18 7.43
CA VAL A 125 -8.22 13.76 8.47
C VAL A 125 -8.23 14.76 9.63
N ARG A 126 -7.06 15.18 10.11
CA ARG A 126 -6.93 16.17 11.19
C ARG A 126 -7.60 17.49 10.84
N ASP A 127 -7.37 17.99 9.63
CA ASP A 127 -7.96 19.23 9.13
C ASP A 127 -9.49 19.09 9.00
N LEU A 128 -9.98 17.96 8.48
CA LEU A 128 -11.41 17.64 8.39
C LEU A 128 -12.09 17.56 9.78
N MET A 129 -11.37 17.08 10.79
CA MET A 129 -11.87 17.03 12.17
C MET A 129 -11.80 18.41 12.86
N ALA A 130 -10.82 19.24 12.52
CA ALA A 130 -10.61 20.57 13.09
C ALA A 130 -11.54 21.64 12.46
N SER A 131 -11.91 21.51 11.19
CA SER A 131 -12.68 22.52 10.44
C SER A 131 -14.16 22.62 10.82
N SER A 132 -14.60 22.02 11.94
CA SER A 132 -15.99 22.19 12.40
C SER A 132 -16.12 23.53 13.12
N ASP A 133 -16.59 24.53 12.37
CA ASP A 133 -17.22 25.72 12.94
C ASP A 133 -18.23 25.27 14.00
N ARG A 134 -18.05 25.72 15.25
CA ARG A 134 -18.54 25.07 16.49
C ARG A 134 -20.06 24.90 16.61
N LYS A 135 -20.84 25.31 15.60
CA LYS A 135 -22.30 25.34 15.68
C LYS A 135 -23.05 24.39 14.76
N LYS A 136 -22.67 24.04 13.51
CA LYS A 136 -23.65 23.37 12.61
C LYS A 136 -23.20 22.41 11.50
N LYS A 137 -21.91 22.14 11.24
CA LYS A 137 -21.52 21.15 10.20
C LYS A 137 -21.12 19.81 10.80
N LYS A 138 -21.91 18.77 10.53
CA LYS A 138 -21.54 17.37 10.82
C LYS A 138 -20.24 17.06 10.09
N ARG A 139 -19.30 16.40 10.77
CA ARG A 139 -18.07 15.88 10.16
C ARG A 139 -18.48 14.72 9.26
N ILE A 140 -18.17 14.79 7.97
CA ILE A 140 -18.68 13.85 6.97
C ILE A 140 -17.50 13.35 6.13
N CYS A 141 -17.45 12.04 5.86
CA CYS A 141 -16.48 11.45 4.93
C CYS A 141 -16.69 12.00 3.50
N PRO A 142 -15.63 12.50 2.82
CA PRO A 142 -15.73 12.97 1.43
C PRO A 142 -16.25 11.90 0.45
N ASP A 143 -15.84 10.64 0.65
CA ASP A 143 -16.09 9.57 -0.33
C ASP A 143 -17.51 8.98 -0.16
N CYS A 144 -17.88 8.59 1.07
CA CYS A 144 -19.16 7.90 1.31
C CYS A 144 -20.23 8.74 2.02
N ARG A 145 -19.93 9.99 2.36
CA ARG A 145 -20.84 10.93 3.04
C ARG A 145 -21.38 10.47 4.40
N LYS A 146 -20.83 9.39 4.99
CA LYS A 146 -21.18 8.95 6.35
C LYS A 146 -20.68 9.96 7.40
N SER A 147 -21.47 10.12 8.47
CA SER A 147 -21.10 10.95 9.63
C SER A 147 -19.91 10.34 10.36
N LEU A 148 -18.92 11.17 10.67
CA LEU A 148 -17.75 10.80 11.44
C LEU A 148 -18.04 11.05 12.92
N ASN A 149 -18.28 9.97 13.66
CA ASN A 149 -18.41 10.05 15.12
C ASN A 149 -17.02 9.82 15.73
N SER A 150 -16.60 10.71 16.63
CA SER A 150 -15.24 10.78 17.21
C SER A 150 -14.80 9.55 18.03
N ARG A 151 -15.62 8.51 18.15
CA ARG A 151 -15.40 7.38 19.07
C ARG A 151 -14.78 6.13 18.45
N LEU A 152 -14.63 6.07 17.12
CA LEU A 152 -14.04 4.90 16.43
C LEU A 152 -12.95 5.36 15.47
N MET A 153 -11.81 5.78 16.03
CA MET A 153 -10.58 5.82 15.25
C MET A 153 -10.04 4.38 15.22
N LEU A 154 -9.86 3.83 14.03
CA LEU A 154 -9.16 2.57 13.86
C LEU A 154 -7.71 2.85 14.28
N ILE A 155 -7.35 2.47 15.50
CA ILE A 155 -6.01 2.73 16.04
C ILE A 155 -5.01 2.01 15.14
N CYS A 156 -4.14 2.78 14.49
CA CYS A 156 -3.06 2.23 13.69
C CYS A 156 -2.13 1.41 14.59
N TYR A 157 -1.60 0.30 14.07
CA TYR A 157 -0.69 -0.58 14.81
C TYR A 157 0.53 0.16 15.40
N ASP A 158 1.00 1.21 14.73
CA ASP A 158 2.12 2.03 15.20
C ASP A 158 1.78 2.90 16.43
N GLU A 159 0.51 3.32 16.59
CA GLU A 159 0.05 4.03 17.79
C GLU A 159 -0.11 3.06 18.97
N LEU A 160 -0.62 1.85 18.71
CA LEU A 160 -0.63 0.76 19.71
C LEU A 160 0.79 0.43 20.16
N LYS A 161 1.74 0.32 19.24
CA LYS A 161 3.15 0.05 19.54
C LYS A 161 3.78 1.19 20.37
N SER A 162 3.48 2.44 20.04
CA SER A 162 3.98 3.62 20.76
C SER A 162 3.37 3.77 22.16
N ALA A 163 2.13 3.33 22.35
CA ALA A 163 1.47 3.28 23.66
C ALA A 163 1.97 2.13 24.54
N CYS A 164 2.59 1.09 23.96
CA CYS A 164 3.06 -0.12 24.64
C CYS A 164 4.57 -0.12 24.91
N ASN A 165 5.14 1.00 25.37
CA ASN A 165 6.52 1.04 25.88
C ASN A 165 6.76 0.16 27.14
N ASP A 166 5.74 -0.55 27.62
CA ASP A 166 5.72 -1.39 28.82
C ASP A 166 5.76 -2.92 28.54
N GLY A 167 6.06 -3.35 27.32
CA GLY A 167 6.27 -4.77 27.00
C GLY A 167 5.02 -5.66 27.04
N ARG A 168 3.81 -5.09 27.10
CA ARG A 168 2.55 -5.84 26.91
C ARG A 168 2.13 -5.81 25.44
N VAL A 169 1.86 -7.00 24.88
CA VAL A 169 1.28 -7.14 23.55
C VAL A 169 -0.14 -6.53 23.55
N PRO A 170 -0.49 -5.64 22.60
CA PRO A 170 -1.84 -5.11 22.52
C PRO A 170 -2.84 -6.24 22.29
N SER A 171 -3.87 -6.33 23.14
CA SER A 171 -4.97 -7.26 22.93
C SER A 171 -5.91 -6.69 21.88
N PHE A 172 -5.96 -7.33 20.71
CA PHE A 172 -6.96 -6.99 19.70
C PHE A 172 -8.37 -7.31 20.25
N PRO A 173 -9.37 -6.43 20.05
CA PRO A 173 -10.76 -6.81 20.23
C PRO A 173 -11.03 -8.02 19.34
N ARG A 174 -11.47 -9.14 19.93
CA ARG A 174 -11.83 -10.33 19.14
C ARG A 174 -13.00 -9.94 18.23
N TYR A 175 -12.79 -10.09 16.91
CA TYR A 175 -13.88 -9.99 15.95
C TYR A 175 -14.87 -11.12 16.26
N HIS A 176 -16.07 -10.76 16.67
CA HIS A 176 -17.21 -11.66 16.73
C HIS A 176 -18.02 -11.43 15.45
N PRO A 177 -18.05 -12.39 14.51
CA PRO A 177 -18.90 -12.27 13.34
C PRO A 177 -20.37 -12.21 13.79
N SER A 178 -21.13 -11.29 13.19
CA SER A 178 -22.59 -11.29 13.34
C SER A 178 -23.17 -12.58 12.74
N PRO A 179 -24.10 -13.28 13.41
CA PRO A 179 -24.72 -14.47 12.84
C PRO A 179 -25.48 -14.11 11.54
N CYS A 180 -25.26 -14.91 10.49
CA CYS A 180 -26.05 -14.86 9.25
C CYS A 180 -27.49 -15.32 9.54
N SER A 181 -28.45 -14.62 8.96
CA SER A 181 -29.89 -14.78 9.21
C SER A 181 -30.57 -15.91 8.43
N ASP A 182 -29.84 -16.87 7.88
CA ASP A 182 -30.39 -17.84 6.91
C ASP A 182 -30.28 -19.30 7.39
N ASP A 183 -30.76 -19.59 8.59
CA ASP A 183 -31.08 -20.95 9.02
C ASP A 183 -32.38 -20.93 9.85
N GLN A 184 -33.53 -20.80 9.17
CA GLN A 184 -34.80 -21.25 9.72
C GLN A 184 -35.12 -22.64 9.15
N PRO A 185 -35.18 -23.70 9.97
CA PRO A 185 -35.60 -25.01 9.51
C PRO A 185 -37.11 -25.01 9.23
N LEU A 186 -37.49 -25.56 8.07
CA LEU A 186 -38.84 -26.06 7.79
C LEU A 186 -39.06 -27.39 8.51
#